data_AF-A0A7W6XFX8-F1
#
_entry.id   AF-A0A7W6XFX8-F1
#
_cell.length_a   1.000
_cell.length_b   1.000
_cell.length_c   1.000
_cell.angle_alpha   90.00
_cell.angle_beta   90.00
_cell.angle_gamma   90.00
#
_symmetry.space_group_name_H-M   'P 1'
#
loop_
_entity.id
_entity.type
_entity.pdbx_description
1 polymer ?
#
loop_
_entity_poly.entity_id
_entity_poly.type
_entity_poly.pdbx_seq_one_letter_code
_entity_poly.pdbx_strand_id
1 'polypeptide(L)'
;MDVASDGLNLVQASKLRLVKDMRERSALRELSNMEARRRIAVEALQRASENLEGAENRRAKVEAELYQELASLKTMSVTELDRRFQLILGGLAAQIESARQAREQARVAHEQAQRSVNEVRTIWAKRSAASQKWEEIEGDVQRTTAVRSECAAEIDADDEVLLRYQGGSRSQAVGGSN
;
A
#
# COMPACT_ATOMS: atom_id res chain seq x y z
N MET A 1 -49.02 -14.23 -0.56
CA MET A 1 -47.74 -14.92 -0.80
C MET A 1 -46.68 -13.84 -0.82
N ASP A 2 -45.98 -13.66 0.29
CA ASP A 2 -44.93 -12.64 0.43
C ASP A 2 -43.62 -13.29 -0.01
N VAL A 3 -43.33 -13.20 -1.31
CA VAL A 3 -42.04 -13.63 -1.85
C VAL A 3 -41.07 -12.53 -1.45
N ALA A 4 -40.50 -12.65 -0.25
CA ALA A 4 -39.31 -11.90 0.11
C ALA A 4 -38.26 -12.24 -0.95
N SER A 5 -38.13 -11.36 -1.93
CA SER A 5 -37.06 -11.45 -2.92
C SER A 5 -35.78 -11.48 -2.12
N ASP A 6 -35.05 -12.59 -2.23
CA ASP A 6 -33.79 -12.92 -1.58
C ASP A 6 -32.63 -12.01 -2.10
N GLY A 7 -32.96 -10.75 -2.36
CA GLY A 7 -32.13 -9.72 -2.93
C GLY A 7 -31.42 -8.93 -1.85
N LEU A 8 -30.22 -8.48 -2.19
CA LEU A 8 -29.36 -7.67 -1.34
C LEU A 8 -30.06 -6.32 -1.07
N ASN A 9 -30.43 -6.06 0.19
CA ASN A 9 -31.07 -4.79 0.57
C ASN A 9 -30.03 -3.70 0.84
N LEU A 10 -30.46 -2.43 0.88
CA LEU A 10 -29.56 -1.29 1.03
C LEU A 10 -28.70 -1.38 2.31
N VAL A 11 -29.30 -1.79 3.43
CA VAL A 11 -28.59 -1.95 4.70
C VAL A 11 -27.48 -3.01 4.61
N GLN A 12 -27.74 -4.13 3.91
CA GLN A 12 -26.75 -5.17 3.66
C GLN A 12 -25.65 -4.68 2.73
N ALA A 13 -25.99 -3.96 1.66
CA ALA A 13 -25.02 -3.37 0.73
C ALA A 13 -24.07 -2.41 1.45
N SER A 14 -24.61 -1.49 2.25
CA SER A 14 -23.82 -0.52 3.02
C SER A 14 -22.91 -1.20 4.04
N LYS A 15 -23.39 -2.23 4.74
CA LYS A 15 -22.54 -3.01 5.67
C LYS A 15 -21.39 -3.71 4.94
N LEU A 16 -21.64 -4.30 3.77
CA LEU A 16 -20.61 -4.97 2.99
C LEU A 16 -19.59 -3.98 2.42
N ARG A 17 -20.04 -2.83 1.91
CA ARG A 17 -19.16 -1.74 1.48
C ARG A 17 -18.25 -1.28 2.61
N LEU A 18 -18.80 -1.00 3.80
CA LEU A 18 -18.01 -0.60 4.97
C LEU A 18 -16.88 -1.60 5.28
N VAL A 19 -17.17 -2.90 5.21
CA VAL A 19 -16.16 -3.95 5.42
C VAL A 19 -15.08 -3.91 4.34
N LYS A 20 -15.42 -3.63 3.07
CA LYS A 20 -14.41 -3.49 2.00
C LYS A 20 -13.54 -2.26 2.21
N ASP A 21 -14.13 -1.13 2.57
CA ASP A 21 -13.40 0.12 2.84
C ASP A 21 -12.45 -0.03 4.03
N MET A 22 -12.87 -0.76 5.07
CA MET A 22 -11.98 -1.09 6.19
C MET A 22 -10.78 -1.93 5.74
N ARG A 23 -11.00 -2.92 4.87
CA ARG A 23 -9.93 -3.79 4.34
C ARG A 23 -8.98 -3.04 3.42
N GLU A 24 -9.49 -2.16 2.58
CA GLU A 24 -8.70 -1.28 1.73
C GLU A 24 -7.84 -0.34 2.58
N ARG A 25 -8.44 0.39 3.54
CA ARG A 25 -7.69 1.27 4.46
C ARG A 25 -6.62 0.52 5.23
N SER A 26 -6.89 -0.72 5.65
CA SER A 26 -5.87 -1.56 6.28
C SER A 26 -4.71 -1.87 5.34
N ALA A 27 -5.00 -2.25 4.08
CA ALA A 27 -3.97 -2.53 3.09
C ALA A 27 -3.16 -1.28 2.71
N LEU A 28 -3.80 -0.12 2.67
CA LEU A 28 -3.11 1.15 2.42
C LEU A 28 -2.15 1.50 3.55
N ARG A 29 -2.55 1.28 4.82
CA ARG A 29 -1.64 1.45 5.98
C ARG A 29 -0.46 0.48 5.92
N GLU A 30 -0.70 -0.77 5.57
CA GLU A 30 0.36 -1.76 5.36
C GLU A 30 1.32 -1.34 4.23
N LEU A 31 0.78 -0.87 3.10
CA LEU A 31 1.58 -0.37 1.98
C LEU A 31 2.47 0.80 2.43
N SER A 32 1.90 1.78 3.12
CA SER A 32 2.65 2.92 3.66
C SER A 32 3.78 2.49 4.61
N ASN A 33 3.54 1.49 5.46
CA ASN A 33 4.57 0.94 6.35
C ASN A 33 5.70 0.27 5.56
N MET A 34 5.37 -0.56 4.58
CA MET A 34 6.38 -1.21 3.73
C MET A 34 7.16 -0.20 2.89
N GLU A 35 6.52 0.86 2.40
CA GLU A 35 7.20 1.94 1.69
C GLU A 35 8.15 2.72 2.60
N ALA A 36 7.80 2.95 3.86
CA ALA A 36 8.71 3.54 4.84
C ALA A 36 9.93 2.64 5.10
N ARG A 37 9.73 1.33 5.28
CA ARG A 37 10.83 0.35 5.41
C ARG A 37 11.74 0.33 4.20
N ARG A 38 11.15 0.41 2.99
CA ARG A 38 11.92 0.49 1.74
C ARG A 38 12.79 1.74 1.70
N ARG A 39 12.29 2.90 2.14
CA ARG A 39 13.08 4.14 2.22
C ARG A 39 14.27 3.98 3.17
N ILE A 40 14.05 3.41 4.36
CA ILE A 40 15.12 3.11 5.31
C ILE A 40 16.17 2.19 4.68
N ALA A 41 15.75 1.17 3.93
CA ALA A 41 16.68 0.26 3.25
C ALA A 41 17.49 0.94 2.12
N VAL A 42 16.87 1.86 1.38
CA VAL A 42 17.58 2.70 0.39
C VAL A 42 18.63 3.58 1.06
N GLU A 43 18.27 4.25 2.16
CA GLU A 43 19.20 5.08 2.92
C GLU A 43 20.34 4.26 3.53
N ALA A 44 20.06 3.04 3.99
CA ALA A 44 21.08 2.12 4.49
C ALA A 44 22.05 1.68 3.37
N LEU A 45 21.53 1.37 2.18
CA LEU A 45 22.35 1.01 1.02
C LEU A 45 23.21 2.18 0.55
N GLN A 46 22.67 3.39 0.55
CA GLN A 46 23.41 4.61 0.21
C GLN A 46 24.58 4.82 1.19
N ARG A 47 24.30 4.79 2.50
CA ARG A 47 25.32 4.92 3.55
C ARG A 47 26.38 3.83 3.46
N ALA A 48 25.99 2.58 3.19
CA ALA A 48 26.95 1.49 3.03
C ALA A 48 27.83 1.65 1.79
N SER A 49 27.30 2.25 0.72
CA SER A 49 28.07 2.56 -0.50
C SER A 49 29.06 3.70 -0.24
N GLU A 50 28.64 4.77 0.43
CA GLU A 50 29.52 5.88 0.84
C GLU A 50 30.64 5.41 1.78
N ASN A 51 30.32 4.51 2.72
CA ASN A 51 31.32 3.93 3.62
C ASN A 51 32.36 3.08 2.86
N LEU A 52 31.92 2.31 1.86
CA LEU A 52 32.83 1.53 1.02
C LEU A 52 33.77 2.45 0.23
N GLU A 53 33.21 3.47 -0.42
CA GLU A 53 34.00 4.47 -1.15
C GLU A 53 34.99 5.19 -0.22
N GLY A 54 34.55 5.56 0.99
CA GLY A 54 35.41 6.15 2.00
C GLY A 54 36.55 5.23 2.44
N ALA A 55 36.31 3.93 2.58
CA ALA A 55 37.33 2.95 2.91
C ALA A 55 38.34 2.76 1.76
N GLU A 56 37.87 2.74 0.51
CA GLU A 56 38.72 2.65 -0.68
C GLU A 56 39.58 3.91 -0.86
N ASN A 57 39.01 5.10 -0.67
CA ASN A 57 39.73 6.37 -0.69
C ASN A 57 40.78 6.45 0.42
N ARG A 58 40.44 5.97 1.63
CA ARG A 58 41.40 5.89 2.73
C ARG A 58 42.56 4.96 2.39
N ARG A 59 42.30 3.82 1.74
CA ARG A 59 43.36 2.92 1.29
C ARG A 59 44.29 3.62 0.32
N ALA A 60 43.76 4.26 -0.72
CA ALA A 60 44.56 4.97 -1.71
C ALA A 60 45.43 6.07 -1.09
N LYS A 61 44.87 6.83 -0.13
CA LYS A 61 45.62 7.88 0.58
C LYS A 61 46.76 7.31 1.43
N VAL A 62 46.48 6.30 2.24
CA VAL A 62 47.50 5.65 3.09
C VAL A 62 48.57 4.97 2.25
N GLU A 63 48.18 4.33 1.14
CA GLU A 63 49.10 3.71 0.20
C GLU A 63 50.05 4.75 -0.43
N ALA A 64 49.54 5.92 -0.83
CA ALA A 64 50.36 7.03 -1.32
C ALA A 64 51.31 7.61 -0.25
N GLU A 65 50.84 7.80 0.99
CA GLU A 65 51.65 8.25 2.11
C GLU A 65 52.79 7.26 2.41
N LEU A 66 52.49 5.96 2.39
CA LEU A 66 53.49 4.92 2.58
C LEU A 66 54.56 4.90 1.48
N TYR A 67 54.16 5.09 0.21
CA TYR A 67 55.12 5.22 -0.88
C TYR A 67 55.99 6.48 -0.78
N GLN A 68 55.42 7.59 -0.31
CA GLN A 68 56.17 8.82 -0.08
C GLN A 68 57.17 8.65 1.07
N GLU A 69 56.78 8.01 2.17
CA GLU A 69 57.68 7.67 3.26
C GLU A 69 58.85 6.82 2.75
N LEU A 70 58.56 5.78 1.96
CA LEU A 70 59.54 4.92 1.29
C LEU A 70 60.58 5.72 0.49
N ALA A 71 60.12 6.70 -0.30
CA ALA A 71 60.98 7.53 -1.13
C ALA A 71 61.87 8.49 -0.30
N SER A 72 61.47 8.81 0.94
CA SER A 72 62.15 9.77 1.82
C SER A 72 63.13 9.14 2.80
N LEU A 73 63.09 7.82 2.98
CA LEU A 73 63.78 7.12 4.06
C LEU A 73 65.19 6.66 3.69
N LYS A 74 66.18 7.09 4.50
CA LYS A 74 67.60 6.67 4.40
C LYS A 74 67.99 5.60 5.44
N THR A 75 67.10 5.20 6.35
CA THR A 75 67.47 4.54 7.61
C THR A 75 66.66 3.30 8.03
N MET A 76 65.51 2.98 7.43
CA MET A 76 64.77 1.75 7.79
C MET A 76 65.27 0.53 7.00
N SER A 77 65.28 -0.63 7.67
CA SER A 77 65.55 -1.90 7.02
C SER A 77 64.36 -2.34 6.15
N VAL A 78 64.65 -3.03 5.05
CA VAL A 78 63.61 -3.54 4.11
C VAL A 78 62.60 -4.45 4.82
N THR A 79 63.04 -5.25 5.80
CA THR A 79 62.19 -6.18 6.53
C THR A 79 61.22 -5.50 7.49
N GLU A 80 61.65 -4.40 8.13
CA GLU A 80 60.79 -3.60 9.00
C GLU A 80 59.74 -2.83 8.20
N LEU A 81 60.15 -2.34 7.02
CA LEU A 81 59.26 -1.70 6.07
C LEU A 81 58.18 -2.68 5.56
N ASP A 82 58.59 -3.87 5.11
CA ASP A 82 57.67 -4.91 4.63
C ASP A 82 56.65 -5.29 5.71
N ARG A 83 57.08 -5.51 6.96
CA ARG A 83 56.16 -5.78 8.09
C ARG A 83 55.14 -4.66 8.31
N ARG A 84 55.56 -3.40 8.22
CA ARG A 84 54.66 -2.25 8.38
C ARG A 84 53.64 -2.17 7.25
N PHE A 85 54.08 -2.39 6.01
CA PHE A 85 53.20 -2.44 4.84
C PHE A 85 52.15 -3.54 4.98
N GLN A 86 52.57 -4.76 5.33
CA GLN A 86 51.66 -5.89 5.51
C GLN A 86 50.60 -5.61 6.58
N LEU A 87 51.00 -5.01 7.71
CA LEU A 87 50.08 -4.71 8.80
C LEU A 87 49.05 -3.62 8.44
N ILE A 88 49.50 -2.54 7.80
CA ILE A 88 48.62 -1.41 7.44
C ILE A 88 47.69 -1.79 6.27
N LEU A 89 48.25 -2.35 5.19
CA LEU A 89 47.45 -2.77 4.03
C LEU A 89 46.52 -3.93 4.38
N GLY A 90 46.96 -4.87 5.22
CA GLY A 90 46.12 -5.96 5.72
C GLY A 90 44.92 -5.45 6.52
N GLY A 91 45.14 -4.47 7.42
CA GLY A 91 44.06 -3.83 8.16
C GLY A 91 43.07 -3.08 7.26
N LEU A 92 43.56 -2.36 6.25
CA LEU A 92 42.73 -1.66 5.27
C LEU A 92 41.95 -2.64 4.38
N ALA A 93 42.55 -3.74 3.96
CA ALA A 93 41.88 -4.78 3.19
C ALA A 93 40.73 -5.40 3.99
N ALA A 94 40.94 -5.71 5.27
CA ALA A 94 39.88 -6.20 6.15
C ALA A 94 38.74 -5.19 6.34
N GLN A 95 39.05 -3.90 6.45
CA GLN A 95 38.04 -2.83 6.54
C GLN A 95 37.21 -2.72 5.25
N ILE A 96 37.87 -2.75 4.09
CA ILE A 96 37.17 -2.72 2.79
C ILE A 96 36.27 -3.94 2.64
N GLU A 97 36.75 -5.13 3.00
CA GLU A 97 35.96 -6.36 2.88
C GLU A 97 34.73 -6.33 3.80
N SER A 98 34.88 -5.84 5.04
CA SER A 98 33.77 -5.59 5.95
C SER A 98 32.76 -4.59 5.37
N ALA A 99 33.24 -3.49 4.76
CA ALA A 99 32.37 -2.51 4.11
C ALA A 99 31.63 -3.07 2.89
N ARG A 100 32.29 -3.93 2.09
CA ARG A 100 31.66 -4.65 0.97
C ARG A 100 30.56 -5.58 1.45
N GLN A 101 30.83 -6.35 2.50
CA GLN A 101 29.84 -7.26 3.08
C GLN A 101 28.64 -6.48 3.62
N ALA A 102 28.86 -5.37 4.33
CA ALA A 102 27.78 -4.50 4.82
C ALA A 102 26.94 -3.91 3.68
N ARG A 103 27.58 -3.49 2.58
CA ARG A 103 26.89 -3.00 1.38
C ARG A 103 26.05 -4.08 0.71
N GLU A 104 26.57 -5.30 0.59
CA GLU A 104 25.81 -6.41 0.01
C GLU A 104 24.62 -6.79 0.90
N GLN A 105 24.78 -6.83 2.22
CA GLN A 105 23.67 -7.03 3.15
C GLN A 105 22.60 -5.94 3.01
N ALA A 106 23.01 -4.67 2.89
CA ALA A 106 22.09 -3.57 2.66
C ALA A 106 21.37 -3.69 1.30
N ARG A 107 22.05 -4.19 0.27
CA ARG A 107 21.47 -4.45 -1.05
C ARG A 107 20.41 -5.55 -0.99
N VAL A 108 20.72 -6.67 -0.35
CA VAL A 108 19.77 -7.77 -0.15
C VAL A 108 18.54 -7.29 0.64
N ALA A 109 18.75 -6.51 1.71
CA ALA A 109 17.65 -5.93 2.49
C ALA A 109 16.79 -4.97 1.65
N HIS A 110 17.41 -4.15 0.80
CA HIS A 110 16.72 -3.25 -0.11
C HIS A 110 15.87 -4.02 -1.14
N GLU A 111 16.45 -5.03 -1.79
CA GLU A 111 15.73 -5.89 -2.73
C GLU A 111 14.54 -6.59 -2.06
N GLN A 112 14.73 -7.10 -0.84
CA GLN A 112 13.66 -7.74 -0.09
C GLN A 112 12.55 -6.76 0.26
N ALA A 113 12.89 -5.55 0.71
CA ALA A 113 11.90 -4.51 0.97
C ALA A 113 11.14 -4.10 -0.30
N GLN A 114 11.82 -4.06 -1.46
CA GLN A 114 11.18 -3.78 -2.75
C GLN A 114 10.19 -4.89 -3.14
N ARG A 115 10.55 -6.17 -2.96
CA ARG A 115 9.64 -7.30 -3.21
C ARG A 115 8.39 -7.20 -2.33
N SER A 116 8.57 -6.97 -1.02
CA SER A 116 7.44 -6.83 -0.09
C SER A 116 6.53 -5.64 -0.44
N VAL A 117 7.07 -4.51 -0.88
CA VAL A 117 6.26 -3.38 -1.36
C VAL A 117 5.43 -3.78 -2.59
N ASN A 118 6.02 -4.50 -3.54
CA ASN A 118 5.30 -4.94 -4.75
C ASN A 118 4.16 -5.92 -4.41
N GLU A 119 4.39 -6.85 -3.49
CA GLU A 119 3.37 -7.78 -3.00
C GLU A 119 2.21 -7.05 -2.33
N VAL A 120 2.51 -6.16 -1.37
CA VAL A 120 1.48 -5.41 -0.66
C VAL A 120 0.74 -4.43 -1.58
N ARG A 121 1.43 -3.83 -2.56
CA ARG A 121 0.78 -2.99 -3.58
C ARG A 121 -0.23 -3.78 -4.41
N THR A 122 0.10 -5.03 -4.75
CA THR A 122 -0.83 -5.93 -5.45
C THR A 122 -2.05 -6.27 -4.60
N ILE A 123 -1.86 -6.50 -3.30
CA ILE A 123 -2.97 -6.73 -2.36
C ILE A 123 -3.86 -5.49 -2.22
N TRP A 124 -3.24 -4.31 -2.08
CA TRP A 124 -3.97 -3.04 -2.01
C TRP A 124 -4.78 -2.80 -3.28
N ALA A 125 -4.19 -2.96 -4.47
CA ALA A 125 -4.90 -2.81 -5.75
C ALA A 125 -6.14 -3.73 -5.84
N LYS A 126 -6.00 -5.01 -5.45
CA LYS A 126 -7.14 -5.95 -5.41
C LYS A 126 -8.24 -5.51 -4.45
N ARG A 127 -7.86 -5.02 -3.26
CA ARG A 127 -8.82 -4.57 -2.24
C ARG A 127 -9.49 -3.26 -2.62
N SER A 128 -8.77 -2.35 -3.26
CA SER A 128 -9.30 -1.09 -3.80
C SER A 128 -10.32 -1.35 -4.90
N ALA A 129 -9.98 -2.19 -5.89
CA ALA A 129 -10.93 -2.62 -6.92
C ALA A 129 -12.18 -3.30 -6.33
N ALA A 130 -12.02 -4.09 -5.26
CA ALA A 130 -13.15 -4.66 -4.56
C ALA A 130 -14.01 -3.60 -3.84
N SER A 131 -13.41 -2.61 -3.17
CA SER A 131 -14.16 -1.51 -2.55
C SER A 131 -14.96 -0.74 -3.61
N GLN A 132 -14.32 -0.33 -4.70
CA GLN A 132 -14.98 0.36 -5.82
C GLN A 132 -16.17 -0.43 -6.37
N LYS A 133 -16.01 -1.74 -6.59
CA LYS A 133 -17.13 -2.59 -7.05
C LYS A 133 -18.29 -2.61 -6.06
N TRP A 134 -18.03 -2.56 -4.75
CA TRP A 134 -19.09 -2.55 -3.74
C TRP A 134 -19.77 -1.18 -3.61
N GLU A 135 -19.06 -0.10 -3.91
CA GLU A 135 -19.66 1.23 -4.07
C GLU A 135 -20.63 1.26 -5.26
N GLU A 136 -20.25 0.67 -6.40
CA GLU A 136 -21.13 0.53 -7.56
C GLU A 136 -22.39 -0.29 -7.22
N ILE A 137 -22.24 -1.44 -6.57
CA ILE A 137 -23.36 -2.29 -6.15
C ILE A 137 -24.29 -1.57 -5.17
N GLU A 138 -23.76 -0.84 -4.19
CA GLU A 138 -24.60 -0.06 -3.27
C GLU A 138 -25.40 1.00 -4.02
N GLY A 139 -24.77 1.70 -4.97
CA GLY A 139 -25.46 2.66 -5.84
C GLY A 139 -26.57 2.02 -6.68
N ASP A 140 -26.35 0.82 -7.22
CA ASP A 140 -27.38 0.07 -7.95
C ASP A 140 -28.55 -0.34 -7.05
N VAL A 141 -28.27 -0.84 -5.84
CA VAL A 141 -29.31 -1.19 -4.85
C VAL A 141 -30.12 0.03 -4.44
N GLN A 142 -29.46 1.18 -4.25
CA GLN A 142 -30.13 2.44 -3.93
C GLN A 142 -31.05 2.89 -5.07
N ARG A 143 -30.56 2.87 -6.32
CA ARG A 143 -31.37 3.22 -7.50
C ARG A 143 -32.58 2.31 -7.68
N THR A 144 -32.38 1.00 -7.60
CA THR A 144 -33.47 0.03 -7.77
C THR A 144 -34.50 0.11 -6.65
N THR A 145 -34.07 0.39 -5.42
CA THR A 145 -34.98 0.62 -4.27
C THR A 145 -35.81 1.90 -4.49
N ALA A 146 -35.20 2.99 -4.96
CA ALA A 146 -35.89 4.24 -5.25
C ALA A 146 -36.98 4.07 -6.33
N VAL A 147 -36.64 3.38 -7.43
CA VAL A 147 -37.62 3.08 -8.50
C VAL A 147 -38.78 2.24 -7.96
N ARG A 148 -38.50 1.21 -7.15
CA ARG A 148 -39.56 0.39 -6.54
C ARG A 148 -40.47 1.20 -5.63
N SER A 149 -39.92 2.11 -4.83
CA SER A 149 -40.74 2.98 -3.98
C SER A 149 -41.59 3.97 -4.78
N GLU A 150 -41.06 4.49 -5.90
CA GLU A 150 -41.81 5.37 -6.79
C GLU A 150 -42.98 4.64 -7.45
N CYS A 151 -42.74 3.44 -8.00
CA CYS A 151 -43.81 2.62 -8.56
C CYS A 151 -44.85 2.22 -7.52
N ALA A 152 -44.46 1.92 -6.28
CA ALA A 152 -45.40 1.62 -5.21
C ALA A 152 -46.27 2.83 -4.85
N ALA A 153 -45.68 4.02 -4.77
CA ALA A 153 -46.42 5.26 -4.51
C ALA A 153 -47.39 5.63 -5.65
N GLU A 154 -47.03 5.33 -6.90
CA GLU A 154 -47.92 5.51 -8.06
C GLU A 154 -49.12 4.57 -7.98
N ILE A 155 -48.91 3.29 -7.67
CA ILE A 155 -50.00 2.31 -7.47
C ILE A 155 -50.92 2.72 -6.32
N ASP A 156 -50.34 3.10 -5.17
CA ASP A 156 -51.12 3.53 -4.00
C ASP A 156 -51.96 4.78 -4.32
N ALA A 157 -51.42 5.73 -5.11
CA ALA A 157 -52.15 6.91 -5.56
C ALA A 157 -53.30 6.55 -6.51
N ASP A 158 -53.10 5.62 -7.44
CA ASP A 158 -54.14 5.13 -8.35
C ASP A 158 -55.27 4.40 -7.60
N ASP A 159 -54.91 3.56 -6.62
CA ASP A 159 -55.87 2.86 -5.76
C ASP A 159 -56.70 3.85 -4.93
N GLU A 160 -56.09 4.90 -4.38
CA GLU A 160 -56.80 5.96 -3.68
C GLU A 160 -57.81 6.70 -4.59
N VAL A 161 -57.43 6.96 -5.85
CA VAL A 161 -58.32 7.60 -6.82
C VAL A 161 -59.53 6.72 -7.12
N LEU A 162 -59.33 5.41 -7.36
CA LEU A 162 -60.41 4.45 -7.61
C LEU A 162 -61.40 4.36 -6.44
N LEU A 163 -60.90 4.34 -5.20
CA LEU A 163 -61.73 4.30 -4.00
C LEU A 163 -62.60 5.56 -3.86
N ARG A 164 -62.08 6.74 -4.18
CA ARG A 164 -62.84 8.00 -4.14
C ARG A 164 -63.96 8.03 -5.18
N TYR A 165 -63.70 7.55 -6.41
CA TYR A 165 -64.72 7.49 -7.46
C TYR A 165 -65.85 6.46 -7.15
N GLN A 166 -65.52 5.31 -6.57
CA GLN A 166 -66.55 4.35 -6.12
C GLN A 166 -67.37 4.89 -4.94
N GLY A 167 -66.73 5.60 -4.00
CA GLY A 167 -67.43 6.26 -2.89
C GLY A 167 -68.41 7.33 -3.36
N GLY A 168 -68.00 8.18 -4.31
CA GLY A 168 -68.86 9.21 -4.91
C GLY A 168 -70.03 8.66 -5.73
N SER A 169 -69.81 7.56 -6.45
CA SER A 169 -70.86 6.87 -7.22
C SER A 169 -71.93 6.24 -6.32
N ARG A 170 -71.55 5.78 -5.12
CA ARG A 170 -72.49 5.22 -4.13
C ARG A 170 -73.32 6.30 -3.43
N SER A 171 -72.80 7.52 -3.28
CA SER A 171 -73.53 8.66 -2.73
C SER A 171 -74.56 9.26 -3.68
N GLN A 172 -74.45 9.04 -5.00
CA GLN A 172 -75.47 9.45 -5.98
C GLN A 172 -76.69 8.50 -6.06
N ALA A 173 -76.57 7.25 -5.58
CA ALA A 173 -77.67 6.28 -5.59
C ALA A 173 -78.64 6.39 -4.38
N VAL A 174 -78.35 7.23 -3.38
CA VAL A 174 -79.15 7.40 -2.14
C VAL A 174 -79.90 8.75 -2.12
N GLY A 175 -80.03 9.42 -3.27
CA GLY A 175 -80.69 10.72 -3.39
C GLY A 175 -81.99 10.73 -4.20
N GLY A 176 -82.59 9.55 -4.50
CA GLY A 176 -83.76 9.46 -5.37
C GLY A 176 -84.74 8.38 -4.93
N SER A 177 -85.63 8.73 -3.99
CA SER A 177 -87.04 8.34 -3.99
C SER A 177 -87.78 9.16 -2.92
N ASN A 178 -88.62 10.06 -3.39
CA ASN A 178 -89.82 10.50 -2.65
C ASN A 178 -90.81 9.34 -2.57
#